data_AF-B6WA59-F1
#
_entry.id   AF-B6WA59-F1
#
_cell.length_a   1.000
_cell.length_b   1.000
_cell.length_c   1.000
_cell.angle_alpha   90.00
_cell.angle_beta   90.00
_cell.angle_gamma   90.00
#
_symmetry.space_group_name_H-M   'P 1'
#
loop_
_entity.id
_entity.type
_entity.pdbx_description
1 polymer ?
#
loop_
_entity_poly.entity_id
_entity_poly.type
_entity_poly.pdbx_seq_one_letter_code
_entity_poly.pdbx_strand_id
1 'polypeptide(L)'
;MRKMKISLKSLIDTDKDYYIKNAIYSKKLNKLKLIIAGKKDKGIEEKLEKYFSYVNLALKYEDIIEKEEKANPIEEFYENQPLPDFYETGYEDQVEEIVDEKKDKAKENKENKDIFDLPNIENKKDENTKDDKPSSLRDLKKLELENMIQNARNNKKESEKKEKDPSEILKYGRNIKADEFKIEEIYDKKGMNLSLKGEIFGIDIFESKRGNFIYSFDLEDGTDAIACKMFVQPRNKEKLDNLKENMAVKVQGVLNYDGYSHEDVFTVNSMEECEKKERLDTYPKKRVELEIHTKMTNLDGFVDMDELSKRLKSWGHTACGITDTETLQALPDMYDKLGKNDIKMLAGAELLLVDKNLRILTNNYNKK
;
A
#
# COMPACT_ATOMS: atom_id res chain seq x y z
N MET A 1 2.61 7.34 -29.20
CA MET A 1 3.72 7.34 -30.21
C MET A 1 4.87 8.22 -29.69
N ARG A 2 5.83 7.65 -28.92
CA ARG A 2 6.97 8.41 -28.38
C ARG A 2 7.83 8.96 -29.51
N LYS A 3 8.10 10.26 -29.49
CA LYS A 3 8.94 10.95 -30.48
C LYS A 3 10.40 10.58 -30.24
N MET A 4 11.02 9.96 -31.25
CA MET A 4 12.44 9.59 -31.27
C MET A 4 13.28 10.85 -31.00
N LYS A 5 13.97 10.93 -29.86
CA LYS A 5 14.93 12.00 -29.52
C LYS A 5 16.36 11.47 -29.70
N ILE A 6 16.96 11.68 -30.87
CA ILE A 6 18.37 11.30 -31.12
C ILE A 6 19.25 12.53 -30.93
N SER A 7 20.25 12.45 -30.06
CA SER A 7 21.23 13.54 -29.92
C SER A 7 22.07 13.70 -31.19
N LEU A 8 22.26 14.94 -31.68
CA LEU A 8 23.13 15.16 -32.84
C LEU A 8 24.61 14.84 -32.55
N LYS A 9 25.03 14.88 -31.27
CA LYS A 9 26.39 14.52 -30.85
C LYS A 9 26.76 13.07 -31.18
N SER A 10 25.78 12.18 -31.33
CA SER A 10 26.04 10.79 -31.71
C SER A 10 26.23 10.58 -33.22
N LEU A 11 25.94 11.59 -34.03
CA LEU A 11 25.99 11.50 -35.51
C LEU A 11 27.07 12.39 -36.10
N ILE A 12 27.26 13.58 -35.54
CA ILE A 12 28.21 14.57 -36.02
C ILE A 12 28.99 15.16 -34.85
N ASP A 13 30.22 15.59 -35.13
CA ASP A 13 31.03 16.31 -34.15
C ASP A 13 30.46 17.73 -33.96
N THR A 14 29.84 17.99 -32.81
CA THR A 14 29.20 19.27 -32.48
C THR A 14 29.17 19.50 -30.97
N ASP A 15 29.51 20.71 -30.54
CA ASP A 15 29.42 21.10 -29.12
C ASP A 15 27.98 21.46 -28.70
N LYS A 16 27.07 21.62 -29.66
CA LYS A 16 25.68 22.04 -29.43
C LYS A 16 24.77 20.85 -29.07
N ASP A 17 23.99 21.00 -28.00
CA ASP A 17 23.01 20.02 -27.52
C ASP A 17 21.70 20.04 -28.33
N TYR A 18 21.79 19.77 -29.63
CA TYR A 18 20.61 19.63 -30.50
C TYR A 18 20.18 18.17 -30.60
N TYR A 19 18.88 17.94 -30.76
CA TYR A 19 18.33 16.60 -30.93
C TYR A 19 17.37 16.52 -32.12
N ILE A 20 17.42 15.41 -32.85
CA ILE A 20 16.44 15.06 -33.87
C ILE A 20 15.18 14.64 -33.12
N LYS A 21 14.09 15.36 -33.31
CA LYS A 21 12.77 15.14 -32.70
C LYS A 21 11.92 14.17 -33.51
N ASN A 22 12.15 14.11 -34.82
CA ASN A 22 11.48 13.19 -35.72
C ASN A 22 12.30 12.96 -37.00
N ALA A 23 12.26 11.75 -37.53
CA ALA A 23 12.91 11.36 -38.78
C ALA A 23 11.92 10.57 -39.64
N ILE A 24 11.70 11.01 -40.87
CA ILE A 24 10.79 10.36 -41.81
C ILE A 24 11.57 10.03 -43.07
N TYR A 25 11.68 8.73 -43.38
CA TYR A 25 12.34 8.25 -44.59
C TYR A 25 11.31 7.74 -45.60
N SER A 26 11.36 8.26 -46.83
CA SER A 26 10.55 7.78 -47.95
C SER A 26 11.40 6.91 -48.87
N LYS A 27 11.21 5.59 -48.81
CA LYS A 27 11.92 4.62 -49.65
C LYS A 27 11.71 4.86 -51.15
N LYS A 28 10.51 5.31 -51.56
CA LYS A 28 10.16 5.58 -52.96
C LYS A 28 10.90 6.79 -53.55
N LEU A 29 11.24 7.78 -52.72
CA LEU A 29 11.88 9.03 -53.15
C LEU A 29 13.37 9.12 -52.73
N ASN A 30 13.88 8.08 -52.06
CA ASN A 30 15.18 8.08 -51.36
C ASN A 30 15.42 9.38 -50.58
N LYS A 31 14.40 9.84 -49.84
CA LYS A 31 14.39 11.16 -49.18
C LYS A 31 14.24 11.00 -47.68
N LEU A 32 15.17 11.57 -46.92
CA LEU A 32 15.16 11.61 -45.46
C LEU A 32 14.84 13.02 -44.98
N LYS A 33 13.71 13.18 -44.28
CA LYS A 33 13.31 14.44 -43.66
C LYS A 33 13.59 14.38 -42.16
N LEU A 34 14.43 15.30 -41.68
CA LEU A 34 14.76 15.42 -40.25
C LEU A 34 14.15 16.69 -39.66
N ILE A 35 13.54 16.55 -38.48
CA ILE A 35 13.08 17.68 -37.67
C ILE A 35 14.03 17.80 -36.48
N ILE A 36 14.80 18.88 -36.44
CA ILE A 36 15.82 19.14 -35.42
C ILE A 36 15.29 20.18 -34.43
N ALA A 37 15.36 19.86 -33.15
CA ALA A 37 15.10 20.83 -32.08
C ALA A 37 16.38 21.61 -31.79
N GLY A 38 16.41 22.88 -32.18
CA GLY A 38 17.58 23.73 -32.14
C GLY A 38 17.46 24.90 -33.12
N LYS A 39 18.39 25.86 -33.02
CA LYS A 39 18.43 27.01 -33.95
C LYS A 39 19.09 26.60 -35.25
N LYS A 40 18.62 27.18 -36.36
CA LYS A 40 19.19 26.94 -37.69
C LYS A 40 20.67 27.33 -37.71
N ASP A 41 21.53 26.39 -38.09
CA ASP A 41 22.97 26.56 -38.15
C ASP A 41 23.55 25.90 -39.42
N LYS A 42 24.16 26.71 -40.29
CA LYS A 42 24.74 26.26 -41.55
C LYS A 42 25.86 25.23 -41.36
N GLY A 43 26.66 25.34 -40.30
CA GLY A 43 27.75 24.40 -40.03
C GLY A 43 27.26 23.00 -39.64
N ILE A 44 26.10 22.91 -39.02
CA ILE A 44 25.43 21.63 -38.70
C ILE A 44 24.77 21.06 -39.94
N GLU A 45 24.16 21.89 -40.79
CA GLU A 45 23.56 21.47 -42.07
C GLU A 45 24.61 20.78 -42.96
N GLU A 46 25.77 21.39 -43.17
CA GLU A 46 26.86 20.82 -43.99
C GLU A 46 27.38 19.49 -43.43
N LYS A 47 27.53 19.39 -42.10
CA LYS A 47 27.97 18.15 -41.43
C LYS A 47 26.95 17.02 -41.57
N LEU A 48 25.65 17.33 -41.48
CA LEU A 48 24.58 16.36 -41.65
C LEU A 48 24.42 15.92 -43.11
N GLU A 49 24.55 16.85 -44.07
CA GLU A 49 24.56 16.52 -45.50
C GLU A 49 25.72 15.58 -45.84
N LYS A 50 26.90 15.82 -45.25
CA LYS A 50 28.06 14.93 -45.42
C LYS A 50 27.83 13.56 -44.78
N TYR A 51 27.24 13.50 -43.58
CA TYR A 51 26.97 12.24 -42.89
C TYR A 51 25.91 11.39 -43.61
N PHE A 52 24.86 12.03 -44.12
CA PHE A 52 23.76 11.41 -44.84
C PHE A 52 23.87 11.53 -46.37
N SER A 53 25.10 11.47 -46.91
CA SER A 53 25.36 11.67 -48.35
C SER A 53 24.66 10.67 -49.29
N TYR A 54 24.15 9.55 -48.75
CA TYR A 54 23.51 8.47 -49.48
C TYR A 54 22.00 8.68 -49.70
N VAL A 55 21.41 9.71 -49.08
CA VAL A 55 19.97 10.02 -49.14
C VAL A 55 19.74 11.50 -49.42
N ASN A 56 18.63 11.83 -50.09
CA ASN A 56 18.25 13.23 -50.28
C ASN A 56 17.75 13.82 -48.96
N LEU A 57 18.53 14.73 -48.36
CA LEU A 57 18.24 15.27 -47.03
C LEU A 57 17.34 16.51 -47.09
N ALA A 58 16.36 16.58 -46.19
CA ALA A 58 15.54 17.78 -45.98
C ALA A 58 15.47 18.12 -44.48
N LEU A 59 16.01 19.27 -44.10
CA LEU A 59 16.13 19.69 -42.70
C LEU A 59 15.07 20.74 -42.33
N LYS A 60 14.43 20.56 -41.17
CA LYS A 60 13.53 21.56 -40.57
C LYS A 60 13.94 21.77 -39.11
N TYR A 61 14.11 23.03 -38.72
CA TYR A 61 14.46 23.42 -37.34
C TYR A 61 13.22 23.89 -36.58
N GLU A 62 13.09 23.48 -35.32
CA GLU A 62 12.08 23.95 -34.37
C GLU A 62 12.79 24.49 -33.11
N ASP A 63 12.39 25.67 -32.66
CA ASP A 63 12.94 26.25 -31.42
C ASP A 63 12.52 25.42 -30.20
N ILE A 64 13.43 25.32 -29.23
CA ILE A 64 13.21 24.61 -27.98
C ILE A 64 12.32 25.50 -27.10
N ILE A 65 11.02 25.22 -27.08
CA ILE A 65 10.09 25.78 -26.09
C ILE A 65 9.89 24.69 -25.04
N GLU A 66 10.48 24.87 -23.86
CA GLU A 66 10.23 23.99 -22.71
C GLU A 66 8.80 24.23 -22.22
N LYS A 67 7.89 23.33 -22.58
CA LYS A 67 6.67 23.12 -21.79
C LYS A 67 7.01 22.05 -20.75
N GLU A 68 7.04 22.44 -19.49
CA GLU A 68 7.08 21.52 -18.35
C GLU A 68 5.78 20.69 -18.33
N GLU A 69 5.78 19.56 -19.00
CA GLU A 69 4.84 18.47 -18.71
C GLU A 69 5.42 17.71 -17.51
N LYS A 70 4.84 17.92 -16.33
CA LYS A 70 5.13 17.08 -15.15
C LYS A 70 4.58 15.68 -15.41
N ALA A 71 5.40 14.82 -15.99
CA ALA A 71 5.12 13.39 -16.11
C ALA A 71 5.45 12.69 -14.79
N ASN A 72 4.52 11.89 -14.29
CA ASN A 72 4.67 11.11 -13.06
C ASN A 72 5.69 9.99 -13.33
N PRO A 73 6.77 9.82 -12.53
CA PRO A 73 7.82 8.82 -12.78
C PRO A 73 7.32 7.36 -12.82
N ILE A 74 6.10 7.13 -12.33
CA ILE A 74 5.45 5.82 -12.27
C ILE A 74 4.84 5.43 -13.62
N GLU A 75 4.22 6.37 -14.34
CA GLU A 75 3.67 6.11 -15.68
C GLU A 75 4.78 5.79 -16.68
N GLU A 76 5.93 6.45 -16.55
CA GLU A 76 7.10 6.19 -17.40
C GLU A 76 7.64 4.77 -17.22
N PHE A 77 7.47 4.14 -16.06
CA PHE A 77 7.91 2.75 -15.83
C PHE A 77 6.99 1.73 -16.50
N TYR A 78 5.67 1.93 -16.44
CA TYR A 78 4.69 1.02 -17.06
C TYR A 78 4.65 1.16 -18.59
N GLU A 79 4.82 2.36 -19.14
CA GLU A 79 4.89 2.58 -20.59
C GLU A 79 6.16 2.00 -21.26
N ASN A 80 7.19 1.71 -20.46
CA ASN A 80 8.49 1.26 -20.95
C ASN A 80 8.68 -0.26 -20.93
N GLN A 81 7.68 -1.03 -20.52
CA GLN A 81 7.75 -2.49 -20.64
C GLN A 81 7.57 -2.89 -22.11
N PRO A 82 8.47 -3.72 -22.68
CA PRO A 82 8.24 -4.29 -24.00
C PRO A 82 6.96 -5.11 -23.95
N LEU A 83 6.01 -4.80 -24.82
CA LEU A 83 4.83 -5.64 -25.01
C LEU A 83 5.30 -7.04 -25.46
N PRO A 84 4.72 -8.13 -24.92
CA PRO A 84 4.99 -9.47 -25.42
C PRO A 84 4.66 -9.55 -26.92
N ASP A 85 5.44 -10.32 -27.67
CA ASP A 85 5.10 -10.65 -29.05
C ASP A 85 3.71 -11.31 -29.06
N PHE A 86 2.74 -10.62 -29.65
CA PHE A 86 1.38 -11.12 -29.85
C PHE A 86 1.45 -12.45 -30.63
N TYR A 87 1.02 -13.55 -30.02
CA TYR A 87 0.56 -14.70 -30.79
C TYR A 87 -0.90 -14.44 -31.12
N GLU A 88 -1.24 -14.48 -32.42
CA GLU A 88 -2.63 -14.45 -32.90
C GLU A 88 -3.42 -15.60 -32.28
N THR A 89 -4.13 -15.32 -31.18
CA THR A 89 -5.29 -16.11 -30.80
C THR A 89 -6.51 -15.42 -31.42
N GLY A 90 -7.05 -16.05 -32.45
CA GLY A 90 -8.14 -15.51 -33.27
C GLY A 90 -9.46 -15.38 -32.53
N TYR A 91 -9.65 -14.25 -31.86
CA TYR A 91 -10.97 -13.74 -31.49
C TYR A 91 -11.06 -12.26 -31.90
N GLU A 92 -11.74 -12.03 -33.01
CA GLU A 92 -12.30 -10.71 -33.33
C GLU A 92 -13.37 -10.41 -32.28
N ASP A 93 -13.30 -9.25 -31.62
CA ASP A 93 -14.51 -8.56 -31.18
C ASP A 93 -14.32 -7.05 -31.09
N GLN A 94 -15.34 -6.37 -31.57
CA GLN A 94 -15.45 -4.95 -31.84
C GLN A 94 -15.84 -4.19 -30.57
N VAL A 95 -15.16 -3.10 -30.24
CA VAL A 95 -15.72 -2.08 -29.33
C VAL A 95 -15.33 -0.68 -29.81
N GLU A 96 -16.37 0.12 -30.09
CA GLU A 96 -16.32 1.51 -30.55
C GLU A 96 -15.91 2.47 -29.41
N GLU A 97 -15.12 3.49 -29.74
CA GLU A 97 -14.82 4.64 -28.88
C GLU A 97 -16.07 5.54 -28.73
N ILE A 98 -16.55 5.72 -27.50
CA ILE A 98 -17.40 6.86 -27.13
C ILE A 98 -16.53 7.87 -26.39
N VAL A 99 -16.25 8.97 -27.07
CA VAL A 99 -15.63 10.19 -26.53
C VAL A 99 -16.72 11.01 -25.86
N ASP A 100 -16.53 11.40 -24.60
CA ASP A 100 -17.26 12.53 -24.02
C ASP A 100 -16.30 13.46 -23.26
N GLU A 101 -16.20 14.68 -23.81
CA GLU A 101 -15.53 15.84 -23.22
C GLU A 101 -16.37 16.41 -22.09
N LYS A 102 -15.78 16.71 -20.91
CA LYS A 102 -16.12 17.93 -20.15
C LYS A 102 -14.92 18.53 -19.44
N LYS A 103 -14.66 19.77 -19.83
CA LYS A 103 -13.79 20.75 -19.19
C LYS A 103 -14.40 21.32 -17.90
N ASP A 104 -13.47 21.76 -17.05
CA ASP A 104 -13.47 23.03 -16.31
C ASP A 104 -13.83 23.10 -14.81
N LYS A 105 -12.84 23.70 -14.10
CA LYS A 105 -12.87 24.58 -12.91
C LYS A 105 -12.60 23.93 -11.54
N ALA A 106 -11.44 24.26 -10.94
CA ALA A 106 -11.35 25.42 -10.04
C ALA A 106 -9.95 25.62 -9.40
N LYS A 107 -9.47 26.87 -9.56
CA LYS A 107 -8.82 27.77 -8.59
C LYS A 107 -7.46 27.41 -7.95
N GLU A 108 -6.56 28.34 -8.23
CA GLU A 108 -5.28 28.63 -7.59
C GLU A 108 -5.36 28.78 -6.07
N ASN A 109 -4.39 28.16 -5.39
CA ASN A 109 -3.56 28.81 -4.37
C ASN A 109 -2.28 27.97 -4.22
N LYS A 110 -1.21 28.37 -4.92
CA LYS A 110 0.14 27.84 -4.73
C LYS A 110 0.96 28.91 -4.04
N GLU A 111 1.14 28.78 -2.73
CA GLU A 111 2.39 29.21 -2.11
C GLU A 111 3.43 28.12 -2.42
N ASN A 112 4.43 28.48 -3.22
CA ASN A 112 5.62 27.67 -3.43
C ASN A 112 6.41 27.61 -2.11
N LYS A 113 6.52 26.41 -1.54
CA LYS A 113 7.67 26.03 -0.71
C LYS A 113 8.28 24.78 -1.32
N ASP A 114 9.40 24.97 -2.01
CA ASP A 114 10.24 23.89 -2.46
C ASP A 114 10.72 23.07 -1.24
N ILE A 115 10.59 21.75 -1.33
CA ILE A 115 10.75 20.81 -0.21
C ILE A 115 12.23 20.44 0.05
N PHE A 116 13.17 21.26 -0.44
CA PHE A 116 14.62 21.08 -0.24
C PHE A 116 15.26 22.12 0.69
N ASP A 117 14.47 22.86 1.47
CA ASP A 117 15.00 23.59 2.63
C ASP A 117 14.94 22.69 3.87
N LEU A 118 16.02 21.94 4.12
CA LEU A 118 16.26 21.37 5.44
C LEU A 118 16.38 22.52 6.46
N PRO A 119 15.80 22.39 7.67
CA PRO A 119 16.00 23.40 8.71
C PRO A 119 17.49 23.51 9.03
N ASN A 120 18.01 24.74 8.95
CA ASN A 120 19.33 25.10 9.45
C ASN A 120 19.34 24.84 10.97
N ILE A 121 19.93 23.72 11.39
CA ILE A 121 20.22 23.47 12.79
C ILE A 121 21.46 24.31 13.12
N GLU A 122 21.26 25.39 13.88
CA GLU A 122 22.35 26.11 14.52
C GLU A 122 23.11 25.14 15.43
N ASN A 123 24.31 24.76 15.02
CA ASN A 123 25.26 24.05 15.85
C ASN A 123 25.69 24.96 17.02
N LYS A 124 25.01 24.87 18.16
CA LYS A 124 25.63 25.23 19.43
C LYS A 124 26.70 24.18 19.74
N LYS A 125 27.94 24.57 19.52
CA LYS A 125 29.12 23.85 19.99
C LYS A 125 29.12 23.90 21.52
N ASP A 126 28.72 22.80 22.15
CA ASP A 126 29.20 22.50 23.50
C ASP A 126 30.52 21.74 23.37
N GLU A 127 31.60 22.42 23.74
CA GLU A 127 32.93 21.87 23.87
C GLU A 127 32.96 20.89 25.05
N ASN A 128 33.04 19.59 24.75
CA ASN A 128 33.90 18.59 25.40
C ASN A 128 33.37 17.18 25.18
N THR A 129 33.94 16.44 24.24
CA THR A 129 34.20 15.00 24.36
C THR A 129 35.08 14.53 23.20
N LYS A 130 36.03 13.64 23.51
CA LYS A 130 37.19 13.26 22.70
C LYS A 130 36.81 12.60 21.37
N ASP A 131 37.52 13.00 20.32
CA ASP A 131 37.48 12.44 18.97
C ASP A 131 37.88 10.96 18.94
N ASP A 132 36.91 10.07 18.76
CA ASP A 132 37.13 8.75 18.15
C ASP A 132 36.28 8.67 16.87
N LYS A 133 36.91 8.92 15.71
CA LYS A 133 36.24 8.81 14.41
C LYS A 133 35.93 7.33 14.12
N PRO A 134 34.67 6.94 13.86
CA PRO A 134 34.32 5.56 13.55
C PRO A 134 34.94 5.16 12.20
N SER A 135 35.82 4.16 12.22
CA SER A 135 36.65 3.75 11.09
C SER A 135 35.99 2.73 10.16
N SER A 136 34.75 2.27 10.45
CA SER A 136 34.05 1.30 9.62
C SER A 136 32.60 1.69 9.27
N LEU A 137 32.18 1.29 8.07
CA LEU A 137 30.81 1.47 7.53
C LEU A 137 29.72 0.82 8.41
N ARG A 138 30.12 -0.14 9.27
CA ARG A 138 29.22 -0.79 10.23
C ARG A 138 28.94 0.10 11.43
N ASP A 139 29.93 0.86 11.89
CA ASP A 139 29.80 1.74 13.05
C ASP A 139 28.97 2.98 12.72
N LEU A 140 29.11 3.50 11.50
CA LEU A 140 28.24 4.55 10.96
C LEU A 140 26.78 4.09 10.85
N LYS A 141 26.53 2.89 10.29
CA LYS A 141 25.18 2.31 10.23
C LYS A 141 24.59 2.04 11.61
N LYS A 142 25.43 1.67 12.59
CA LYS A 142 25.01 1.43 13.97
C LYS A 142 24.60 2.74 14.64
N LEU A 143 25.38 3.81 14.46
CA LEU A 143 25.08 5.14 14.99
C LEU A 143 23.80 5.72 14.36
N GLU A 144 23.62 5.56 13.05
CA GLU A 144 22.41 5.96 12.33
C GLU A 144 21.18 5.19 12.82
N LEU A 145 21.32 3.87 12.99
CA LEU A 145 20.27 3.01 13.56
C LEU A 145 19.90 3.41 14.99
N GLU A 146 20.89 3.69 15.84
CA GLU A 146 20.66 4.15 17.21
C GLU A 146 19.94 5.50 17.26
N ASN A 147 20.34 6.46 16.41
CA ASN A 147 19.67 7.76 16.30
C ASN A 147 18.22 7.62 15.82
N MET A 148 17.95 6.75 14.84
CA MET A 148 16.58 6.49 14.39
C MET A 148 15.74 5.75 15.45
N ILE A 149 16.33 4.83 16.24
CA ILE A 149 15.63 4.17 17.35
C ILE A 149 15.25 5.19 18.43
N GLN A 150 16.12 6.15 18.74
CA GLN A 150 15.81 7.20 19.71
C GLN A 150 14.68 8.12 19.21
N ASN A 151 14.70 8.48 17.93
CA ASN A 151 13.62 9.26 17.32
C ASN A 151 12.29 8.48 17.29
N ALA A 152 12.31 7.19 16.96
CA ALA A 152 11.12 6.34 17.01
C ALA A 152 10.55 6.22 18.44
N ARG A 153 11.41 6.14 19.46
CA ARG A 153 11.00 6.14 20.88
C ARG A 153 10.38 7.46 21.31
N ASN A 154 10.89 8.59 20.82
CA ASN A 154 10.34 9.92 21.13
C ASN A 154 9.00 10.15 20.44
N ASN A 155 8.85 9.75 19.16
CA ASN A 155 7.56 9.78 18.47
C ASN A 155 6.53 8.86 19.12
N LYS A 156 6.94 7.70 19.64
CA LYS A 156 6.06 6.81 20.41
C LYS A 156 5.48 7.50 21.66
N LYS A 157 6.31 8.24 22.40
CA LYS A 157 5.88 9.04 23.57
C LYS A 157 4.92 10.17 23.21
N GLU A 158 4.99 10.72 22.00
CA GLU A 158 4.04 11.73 21.52
C GLU A 158 2.72 11.11 21.05
N SER A 159 2.75 9.93 20.43
CA SER A 159 1.52 9.19 20.07
C SER A 159 0.77 8.64 21.28
N GLU A 160 1.48 8.25 22.34
CA GLU A 160 0.91 7.82 23.62
C GLU A 160 0.29 8.99 24.42
N LYS A 161 0.56 10.26 24.04
CA LYS A 161 0.05 11.47 24.72
C LYS A 161 -1.31 11.96 24.22
N LYS A 162 -2.00 11.25 23.33
CA LYS A 162 -3.43 11.47 23.12
C LYS A 162 -4.20 10.81 24.26
N GLU A 163 -4.23 11.47 25.41
CA GLU A 163 -5.18 11.12 26.48
C GLU A 163 -6.59 11.23 25.89
N LYS A 164 -7.25 10.10 25.66
CA LYS A 164 -8.70 10.07 25.42
C LYS A 164 -9.37 10.61 26.69
N ASP A 165 -10.38 11.46 26.53
CA ASP A 165 -11.15 11.96 27.67
C ASP A 165 -11.74 10.76 28.45
N PRO A 166 -11.78 10.79 29.80
CA PRO A 166 -12.31 9.69 30.61
C PRO A 166 -13.76 9.29 30.26
N SER A 167 -14.51 10.18 29.62
CA SER A 167 -15.87 9.94 29.12
C SER A 167 -15.94 9.11 27.83
N GLU A 168 -14.82 8.90 27.13
CA GLU A 168 -14.79 8.10 25.89
C GLU A 168 -14.54 6.62 26.14
N ILE A 169 -13.93 6.26 27.28
CA ILE A 169 -13.56 4.88 27.60
C ILE A 169 -14.82 4.09 27.95
N LEU A 170 -15.15 3.11 27.11
CA LEU A 170 -16.30 2.24 27.33
C LEU A 170 -16.17 1.51 28.67
N LYS A 171 -17.15 1.72 29.57
CA LYS A 171 -17.18 1.05 30.87
C LYS A 171 -18.61 0.73 31.31
N TYR A 172 -18.88 -0.55 31.45
CA TYR A 172 -20.16 -1.10 31.86
C TYR A 172 -20.00 -2.10 33.02
N GLY A 173 -20.91 -2.05 34.00
CA GLY A 173 -20.89 -2.97 35.14
C GLY A 173 -19.92 -2.57 36.26
N ARG A 174 -19.34 -3.57 36.94
CA ARG A 174 -18.39 -3.39 38.05
C ARG A 174 -16.96 -3.44 37.52
N ASN A 175 -16.01 -2.89 38.27
CA ASN A 175 -14.59 -2.99 37.92
C ASN A 175 -14.13 -4.44 37.83
N ILE A 176 -13.47 -4.79 36.73
CA ILE A 176 -12.98 -6.14 36.48
C ILE A 176 -11.62 -6.31 37.18
N LYS A 177 -11.60 -7.04 38.30
CA LYS A 177 -10.39 -7.31 39.10
C LYS A 177 -9.88 -8.76 39.00
N ALA A 178 -10.58 -9.62 38.26
CA ALA A 178 -10.25 -11.03 38.19
C ALA A 178 -9.18 -11.32 37.12
N ASP A 179 -8.50 -12.45 37.31
CA ASP A 179 -7.47 -12.95 36.40
C ASP A 179 -8.06 -13.26 35.02
N GLU A 180 -7.26 -12.99 34.00
CA GLU A 180 -7.63 -13.16 32.60
C GLU A 180 -7.44 -14.62 32.17
N PHE A 181 -8.46 -15.19 31.55
CA PHE A 181 -8.41 -16.52 30.93
C PHE A 181 -8.48 -16.38 29.42
N LYS A 182 -7.83 -17.32 28.73
CA LYS A 182 -8.04 -17.52 27.29
C LYS A 182 -9.37 -18.20 27.04
N ILE A 183 -9.98 -17.93 25.88
CA ILE A 183 -11.26 -18.50 25.48
C ILE A 183 -11.17 -20.02 25.35
N GLU A 184 -10.07 -20.57 24.82
CA GLU A 184 -9.89 -22.03 24.71
C GLU A 184 -10.01 -22.79 26.07
N GLU A 185 -9.77 -22.12 27.20
CA GLU A 185 -9.70 -22.73 28.53
C GLU A 185 -11.00 -22.62 29.35
N ILE A 186 -12.06 -22.00 28.81
CA ILE A 186 -13.25 -21.65 29.61
C ILE A 186 -14.24 -22.82 29.74
N TYR A 187 -14.23 -23.78 28.81
CA TYR A 187 -15.22 -24.87 28.75
C TYR A 187 -15.16 -25.79 29.97
N ASP A 188 -13.98 -25.95 30.58
CA ASP A 188 -13.80 -26.72 31.83
C ASP A 188 -14.23 -25.93 33.08
N LYS A 189 -14.50 -24.63 32.94
CA LYS A 189 -14.78 -23.70 34.04
C LYS A 189 -16.21 -23.14 33.98
N LYS A 190 -17.15 -23.89 33.39
CA LYS A 190 -18.58 -23.53 33.29
C LYS A 190 -19.18 -23.17 34.65
N GLY A 191 -20.03 -22.15 34.67
CA GLY A 191 -20.68 -21.66 35.89
C GLY A 191 -19.80 -20.81 36.81
N MET A 192 -18.49 -20.68 36.53
CA MET A 192 -17.61 -19.76 37.26
C MET A 192 -17.65 -18.36 36.65
N ASN A 193 -17.41 -17.34 37.47
CA ASN A 193 -17.26 -15.97 37.00
C ASN A 193 -15.83 -15.76 36.49
N LEU A 194 -15.67 -15.64 35.18
CA LEU A 194 -14.38 -15.55 34.48
C LEU A 194 -14.21 -14.17 33.87
N SER A 195 -12.96 -13.76 33.62
CA SER A 195 -12.64 -12.56 32.83
C SER A 195 -11.92 -12.95 31.56
N LEU A 196 -12.41 -12.46 30.43
CA LEU A 196 -11.88 -12.72 29.09
C LEU A 196 -11.47 -11.40 28.45
N LYS A 197 -10.48 -11.45 27.58
CA LYS A 197 -10.03 -10.32 26.78
C LYS A 197 -10.06 -10.73 25.31
N GLY A 198 -10.74 -9.95 24.48
CA GLY A 198 -10.85 -10.25 23.06
C GLY A 198 -11.39 -9.08 22.24
N GLU A 199 -11.51 -9.31 20.94
CA GLU A 199 -12.08 -8.39 19.97
C GLU A 199 -13.52 -8.76 19.66
N ILE A 200 -14.37 -7.74 19.53
CA ILE A 200 -15.81 -7.91 19.30
C ILE A 200 -16.11 -8.02 17.80
N PHE A 201 -16.92 -9.02 17.44
CA PHE A 201 -17.45 -9.24 16.10
C PHE A 201 -18.98 -9.38 16.14
N GLY A 202 -19.65 -8.89 15.09
CA GLY A 202 -21.08 -9.13 14.85
C GLY A 202 -22.00 -8.66 15.98
N ILE A 203 -22.13 -7.34 16.18
CA ILE A 203 -22.99 -6.80 17.23
C ILE A 203 -24.45 -6.77 16.77
N ASP A 204 -25.32 -7.50 17.47
CA ASP A 204 -26.78 -7.43 17.33
C ASP A 204 -27.43 -6.88 18.61
N ILE A 205 -28.35 -5.94 18.47
CA ILE A 205 -29.02 -5.26 19.58
C ILE A 205 -30.53 -5.48 19.46
N PHE A 206 -31.06 -6.30 20.36
CA PHE A 206 -32.48 -6.57 20.45
C PHE A 206 -33.12 -5.84 21.62
N GLU A 207 -34.19 -5.07 21.36
CA GLU A 207 -35.01 -4.46 22.41
C GLU A 207 -36.18 -5.38 22.79
N SER A 208 -36.20 -5.82 24.03
CA SER A 208 -37.29 -6.64 24.56
C SER A 208 -38.56 -5.82 24.77
N LYS A 209 -39.72 -6.51 24.80
CA LYS A 209 -41.04 -5.89 25.09
C LYS A 209 -41.12 -5.14 26.42
N ARG A 210 -40.18 -5.38 27.35
CA ARG A 210 -40.09 -4.71 28.66
C ARG A 210 -39.15 -3.50 28.65
N GLY A 211 -38.58 -3.13 27.49
CA GLY A 211 -37.65 -2.00 27.32
C GLY A 211 -36.19 -2.30 27.68
N ASN A 212 -35.85 -3.55 28.05
CA ASN A 212 -34.45 -3.96 28.22
C ASN A 212 -33.81 -4.29 26.87
N PHE A 213 -32.53 -3.99 26.74
CA PHE A 213 -31.71 -4.29 25.56
C PHE A 213 -30.89 -5.56 25.79
N ILE A 214 -30.79 -6.39 24.77
CA ILE A 214 -29.95 -7.58 24.71
C ILE A 214 -28.91 -7.32 23.63
N TYR A 215 -27.66 -7.25 24.03
CA TYR A 215 -26.53 -7.19 23.10
C TYR A 215 -26.02 -8.60 22.91
N SER A 216 -26.02 -9.08 21.68
CA SER A 216 -25.39 -10.34 21.28
C SER A 216 -24.20 -10.00 20.39
N PHE A 217 -23.05 -10.61 20.67
CA PHE A 217 -21.84 -10.41 19.88
C PHE A 217 -20.88 -11.57 20.10
N ASP A 218 -19.96 -11.79 19.17
CA ASP A 218 -18.90 -12.77 19.32
C ASP A 218 -17.63 -12.11 19.84
N LEU A 219 -16.89 -12.81 20.69
CA LEU A 219 -15.62 -12.37 21.24
C LEU A 219 -14.52 -13.34 20.79
N GLU A 220 -13.45 -12.84 20.17
CA GLU A 220 -12.30 -13.63 19.73
C GLU A 220 -11.01 -13.14 20.42
N ASP A 221 -10.18 -14.06 20.90
CA ASP A 221 -8.88 -13.72 21.52
C ASP A 221 -7.66 -14.21 20.70
N GLY A 222 -7.92 -14.73 19.51
CA GLY A 222 -6.95 -15.37 18.61
C GLY A 222 -6.65 -16.84 18.95
N THR A 223 -7.17 -17.36 20.06
CA THR A 223 -7.13 -18.81 20.38
C THR A 223 -8.44 -19.49 20.06
N ASP A 224 -9.56 -18.86 20.41
CA ASP A 224 -10.91 -19.35 20.11
C ASP A 224 -11.89 -18.16 20.06
N ALA A 225 -13.14 -18.42 19.65
CA ALA A 225 -14.22 -17.44 19.64
C ALA A 225 -15.41 -17.94 20.49
N ILE A 226 -16.09 -17.03 21.19
CA ILE A 226 -17.25 -17.36 22.01
C ILE A 226 -18.39 -16.36 21.83
N ALA A 227 -19.60 -16.88 21.67
CA ALA A 227 -20.81 -16.10 21.64
C ALA A 227 -21.07 -15.46 23.02
N CYS A 228 -21.27 -14.16 23.04
CA CYS A 228 -21.50 -13.37 24.23
C CYS A 228 -22.91 -12.75 24.22
N LYS A 229 -23.56 -12.73 25.39
CA LYS A 229 -24.83 -12.02 25.60
C LYS A 229 -24.75 -11.11 26.81
N MET A 230 -25.24 -9.88 26.64
CA MET A 230 -25.28 -8.89 27.71
C MET A 230 -26.69 -8.29 27.82
N PHE A 231 -27.25 -8.35 29.03
CA PHE A 231 -28.56 -7.79 29.34
C PHE A 231 -28.41 -6.40 29.95
N VAL A 232 -28.99 -5.40 29.30
CA VAL A 232 -28.80 -3.98 29.61
C VAL A 232 -30.14 -3.32 29.91
N GLN A 233 -30.23 -2.67 31.05
CA GLN A 233 -31.39 -1.86 31.41
C GLN A 233 -31.37 -0.54 30.63
N PRO A 234 -32.54 0.03 30.27
CA PRO A 234 -32.61 1.24 29.44
C PRO A 234 -31.78 2.41 30.00
N ARG A 235 -31.73 2.57 31.33
CA ARG A 235 -30.91 3.60 32.01
C ARG A 235 -29.40 3.50 31.79
N ASN A 236 -28.90 2.35 31.37
CA ASN A 236 -27.46 2.12 31.14
C ASN A 236 -27.13 1.99 29.65
N LYS A 237 -28.10 2.21 28.74
CA LYS A 237 -27.87 2.10 27.30
C LYS A 237 -26.79 3.07 26.83
N GLU A 238 -26.84 4.32 27.30
CA GLU A 238 -25.89 5.38 26.94
C GLU A 238 -24.43 5.01 27.23
N LYS A 239 -24.18 4.12 28.22
CA LYS A 239 -22.83 3.65 28.55
C LYS A 239 -22.23 2.74 27.48
N LEU A 240 -23.04 2.28 26.53
CA LEU A 240 -22.66 1.38 25.45
C LEU A 240 -22.75 2.05 24.08
N ASP A 241 -23.02 3.36 24.01
CA ASP A 241 -23.13 4.08 22.73
C ASP A 241 -21.81 4.06 21.93
N ASN A 242 -20.68 3.92 22.63
CA ASN A 242 -19.36 3.82 22.01
C ASN A 242 -18.99 2.39 21.59
N LEU A 243 -19.81 1.38 21.92
CA LEU A 243 -19.54 -0.02 21.56
C LEU A 243 -19.63 -0.22 20.05
N LYS A 244 -18.55 -0.72 19.46
CA LYS A 244 -18.42 -0.93 18.00
C LYS A 244 -17.71 -2.25 17.71
N GLU A 245 -17.95 -2.76 16.51
CA GLU A 245 -17.19 -3.90 15.98
C GLU A 245 -15.70 -3.58 15.92
N ASN A 246 -14.86 -4.60 16.03
CA ASN A 246 -13.40 -4.52 16.07
C ASN A 246 -12.82 -3.78 17.30
N MET A 247 -13.65 -3.50 18.32
CA MET A 247 -13.16 -2.99 19.60
C MET A 247 -12.59 -4.13 20.45
N ALA A 248 -11.41 -3.90 21.03
CA ALA A 248 -10.85 -4.80 22.03
C ALA A 248 -11.47 -4.48 23.40
N VAL A 249 -12.04 -5.49 24.05
CA VAL A 249 -12.70 -5.36 25.34
C VAL A 249 -12.20 -6.43 26.31
N LYS A 250 -12.22 -6.07 27.59
CA LYS A 250 -12.16 -7.01 28.69
C LYS A 250 -13.58 -7.19 29.21
N VAL A 251 -14.07 -8.43 29.21
CA VAL A 251 -15.41 -8.79 29.71
C VAL A 251 -15.30 -9.67 30.94
N GLN A 252 -16.23 -9.53 31.86
CA GLN A 252 -16.39 -10.41 33.01
C GLN A 252 -17.80 -10.98 33.02
N GLY A 253 -17.91 -12.30 33.18
CA GLY A 253 -19.16 -13.00 33.00
C GLY A 253 -19.09 -14.47 33.36
N VAL A 254 -20.16 -15.19 33.04
CA VAL A 254 -20.28 -16.63 33.33
C VAL A 254 -20.65 -17.35 32.04
N LEU A 255 -19.92 -18.43 31.74
CA LEU A 255 -20.29 -19.35 30.67
C LEU A 255 -21.43 -20.25 31.13
N ASN A 256 -22.58 -20.15 30.47
CA ASN A 256 -23.77 -20.95 30.74
C ASN A 256 -24.37 -21.49 29.45
N TYR A 257 -25.05 -22.63 29.53
CA TYR A 257 -25.86 -23.13 28.42
C TYR A 257 -27.10 -22.25 28.24
N ASP A 258 -27.27 -21.67 27.05
CA ASP A 258 -28.46 -20.91 26.70
C ASP A 258 -29.49 -21.83 26.04
N GLY A 259 -30.63 -22.01 26.69
CA GLY A 259 -31.73 -22.83 26.17
C GLY A 259 -32.41 -22.26 24.92
N TYR A 260 -32.21 -20.99 24.59
CA TYR A 260 -32.77 -20.38 23.38
C TYR A 260 -31.92 -20.62 22.14
N SER A 261 -30.60 -20.42 22.23
CA SER A 261 -29.68 -20.70 21.11
C SER A 261 -29.14 -22.13 21.08
N HIS A 262 -29.42 -22.92 22.12
CA HIS A 262 -28.98 -24.32 22.25
C HIS A 262 -27.45 -24.50 22.27
N GLU A 263 -26.71 -23.50 22.72
CA GLU A 263 -25.26 -23.47 22.78
C GLU A 263 -24.75 -22.90 24.11
N ASP A 264 -23.47 -23.05 24.40
CA ASP A 264 -22.84 -22.38 25.53
C ASP A 264 -22.58 -20.90 25.18
N VAL A 265 -23.16 -19.99 25.96
CA VAL A 265 -23.05 -18.54 25.75
C VAL A 265 -22.41 -17.90 26.96
N PHE A 266 -21.45 -17.02 26.71
CA PHE A 266 -20.82 -16.23 27.76
C PHE A 266 -21.72 -15.05 28.14
N THR A 267 -22.36 -15.14 29.31
CA THR A 267 -23.23 -14.08 29.82
C THR A 267 -22.39 -12.99 30.47
N VAL A 268 -22.29 -11.83 29.82
CA VAL A 268 -21.44 -10.70 30.25
C VAL A 268 -22.16 -9.85 31.29
N ASN A 269 -21.49 -9.64 32.43
CA ASN A 269 -21.96 -8.80 33.53
C ASN A 269 -21.28 -7.43 33.57
N SER A 270 -20.01 -7.39 33.18
CA SER A 270 -19.19 -6.16 33.14
C SER A 270 -18.29 -6.17 31.92
N MET A 271 -18.01 -4.99 31.37
CA MET A 271 -17.21 -4.79 30.16
C MET A 271 -16.41 -3.49 30.29
N GLU A 272 -15.15 -3.53 29.91
CA GLU A 272 -14.26 -2.37 29.89
C GLU A 272 -13.49 -2.38 28.55
N GLU A 273 -13.39 -1.23 27.87
CA GLU A 273 -12.48 -1.09 26.72
C GLU A 273 -11.04 -1.36 27.16
N CYS A 274 -10.29 -2.07 26.34
CA CYS A 274 -8.90 -2.34 26.59
C CYS A 274 -8.07 -2.08 25.34
N GLU A 275 -6.76 -1.93 25.53
CA GLU A 275 -5.86 -1.74 24.41
C GLU A 275 -5.77 -3.01 23.56
N LYS A 276 -6.03 -2.84 22.25
CA LYS A 276 -5.83 -3.86 21.23
C LYS A 276 -4.33 -4.14 21.10
N LYS A 277 -3.95 -5.41 21.25
CA LYS A 277 -2.56 -5.83 21.08
C LYS A 277 -2.25 -5.93 19.59
N GLU A 278 -1.78 -4.84 18.99
CA GLU A 278 -1.36 -4.85 17.60
C GLU A 278 0.11 -5.22 17.44
N ARG A 279 0.44 -5.93 16.35
CA ARG A 279 1.83 -6.16 15.96
C ARG A 279 2.42 -4.83 15.49
N LEU A 280 3.53 -4.42 16.10
CA LEU A 280 4.24 -3.20 15.73
C LEU A 280 5.53 -3.52 14.97
N ASP A 281 5.79 -2.77 13.90
CA ASP A 281 7.11 -2.71 13.26
C ASP A 281 7.93 -1.63 13.97
N THR A 282 8.89 -2.04 14.81
CA THR A 282 9.75 -1.14 15.58
C THR A 282 11.08 -0.84 14.88
N TYR A 283 11.34 -1.45 13.72
CA TYR A 283 12.63 -1.27 13.07
C TYR A 283 12.68 0.10 12.38
N PRO A 284 13.79 0.84 12.50
CA PRO A 284 13.92 2.16 11.89
C PRO A 284 13.75 2.19 10.38
N LYS A 285 14.39 1.26 9.67
CA LYS A 285 14.38 1.22 8.22
C LYS A 285 13.29 0.26 7.76
N LYS A 286 12.14 0.80 7.39
CA LYS A 286 10.96 0.00 7.05
C LYS A 286 11.23 -0.92 5.86
N ARG A 287 10.76 -2.16 5.98
CA ARG A 287 10.81 -3.14 4.89
C ARG A 287 9.79 -2.74 3.81
N VAL A 288 10.00 -3.26 2.62
CA VAL A 288 9.02 -3.24 1.53
C VAL A 288 8.64 -4.69 1.29
N GLU A 289 7.37 -5.01 1.46
CA GLU A 289 6.84 -6.32 1.08
C GLU A 289 6.78 -6.39 -0.44
N LEU A 290 7.25 -7.47 -1.06
CA LEU A 290 7.31 -7.57 -2.52
C LEU A 290 6.26 -8.51 -3.09
N GLU A 291 5.64 -9.32 -2.25
CA GLU A 291 4.73 -10.39 -2.66
C GLU A 291 3.56 -10.45 -1.68
N ILE A 292 2.37 -10.11 -2.17
CA ILE A 292 1.14 -10.11 -1.39
C ILE A 292 0.01 -10.63 -2.28
N HIS A 293 -0.67 -11.65 -1.76
CA HIS A 293 -1.91 -12.18 -2.31
C HIS A 293 -3.10 -11.55 -1.59
N THR A 294 -3.93 -10.86 -2.35
CA THR A 294 -5.21 -10.29 -1.94
C THR A 294 -6.32 -11.31 -2.13
N LYS A 295 -7.52 -11.01 -1.62
CA LYS A 295 -8.74 -11.82 -1.85
C LYS A 295 -9.09 -12.08 -3.33
N MET A 296 -8.43 -11.40 -4.29
CA MET A 296 -8.59 -11.67 -5.71
C MET A 296 -7.81 -12.90 -6.19
N THR A 297 -6.81 -13.37 -5.44
CA THR A 297 -6.21 -14.68 -5.70
C THR A 297 -7.21 -15.78 -5.37
N ASN A 298 -7.61 -16.54 -6.39
CA ASN A 298 -8.68 -17.51 -6.29
C ASN A 298 -8.39 -18.61 -5.23
N LEU A 299 -9.22 -18.67 -4.19
CA LEU A 299 -9.16 -19.66 -3.09
C LEU A 299 -7.86 -19.67 -2.26
N ASP A 300 -7.01 -18.66 -2.38
CA ASP A 300 -5.73 -18.61 -1.65
C ASP A 300 -5.49 -17.30 -0.91
N GLY A 301 -5.88 -16.16 -1.49
CA GLY A 301 -5.67 -14.88 -0.84
C GLY A 301 -6.74 -14.59 0.23
N PHE A 302 -6.29 -14.33 1.47
CA PHE A 302 -7.18 -13.97 2.58
C PHE A 302 -7.06 -12.51 3.01
N VAL A 303 -6.12 -11.75 2.42
CA VAL A 303 -5.80 -10.39 2.85
C VAL A 303 -6.84 -9.41 2.33
N ASP A 304 -7.51 -8.72 3.25
CA ASP A 304 -8.39 -7.61 2.92
C ASP A 304 -7.60 -6.36 2.51
N MET A 305 -8.01 -5.73 1.42
CA MET A 305 -7.34 -4.57 0.83
C MET A 305 -7.37 -3.34 1.76
N ASP A 306 -8.49 -3.11 2.46
CA ASP A 306 -8.63 -1.95 3.36
C ASP A 306 -7.79 -2.14 4.62
N GLU A 307 -7.78 -3.35 5.17
CA GLU A 307 -6.95 -3.70 6.33
C GLU A 307 -5.47 -3.62 6.00
N LEU A 308 -5.07 -4.13 4.83
CA LEU A 308 -3.67 -4.08 4.39
C LEU A 308 -3.16 -2.64 4.30
N SER A 309 -3.92 -1.75 3.67
CA SER A 309 -3.52 -0.34 3.53
C SER A 309 -3.34 0.35 4.89
N LYS A 310 -4.25 0.11 5.84
CA LYS A 310 -4.17 0.63 7.23
C LYS A 310 -2.96 0.05 7.95
N ARG A 311 -2.70 -1.25 7.79
CA ARG A 311 -1.60 -1.95 8.46
C ARG A 311 -0.23 -1.50 7.95
N LEU A 312 -0.06 -1.38 6.64
CA LEU A 312 1.18 -0.88 6.04
C LEU A 312 1.47 0.56 6.49
N LYS A 313 0.43 1.40 6.56
CA LYS A 313 0.55 2.77 7.08
C LYS A 313 0.94 2.79 8.55
N SER A 314 0.32 1.96 9.40
CA SER A 314 0.67 1.90 10.83
C SER A 314 2.08 1.38 11.06
N TRP A 315 2.59 0.51 10.17
CA TRP A 315 3.99 0.08 10.17
C TRP A 315 4.96 1.09 9.54
N GLY A 316 4.46 2.12 8.85
CA GLY A 316 5.27 3.13 8.17
C GLY A 316 5.90 2.64 6.87
N HIS A 317 5.38 1.59 6.24
CA HIS A 317 5.89 1.09 4.97
C HIS A 317 5.57 2.09 3.86
N THR A 318 6.52 2.32 2.96
CA THR A 318 6.39 3.31 1.87
C THR A 318 6.01 2.66 0.54
N ALA A 319 6.11 1.34 0.43
CA ALA A 319 5.75 0.60 -0.76
C ALA A 319 5.34 -0.84 -0.41
N CYS A 320 4.56 -1.46 -1.29
CA CYS A 320 4.27 -2.89 -1.24
C CYS A 320 4.01 -3.46 -2.65
N GLY A 321 4.40 -4.71 -2.88
CA GLY A 321 4.08 -5.47 -4.08
C GLY A 321 2.76 -6.21 -3.95
N ILE A 322 1.92 -6.08 -4.97
CA ILE A 322 0.67 -6.83 -5.11
C ILE A 322 0.89 -7.80 -6.27
N THR A 323 0.79 -9.09 -5.97
CA THR A 323 1.23 -10.18 -6.86
C THR A 323 0.24 -11.33 -6.82
N ASP A 324 -1.04 -11.03 -7.04
CA ASP A 324 -2.07 -12.07 -7.08
C ASP A 324 -1.75 -13.15 -8.13
N THR A 325 -2.12 -14.40 -7.83
CA THR A 325 -1.77 -15.55 -8.68
C THR A 325 -2.64 -15.56 -9.94
N GLU A 326 -2.00 -15.51 -11.11
CA GLU A 326 -2.62 -15.57 -12.44
C GLU A 326 -3.68 -14.49 -12.72
N THR A 327 -3.73 -13.42 -11.92
CA THR A 327 -4.74 -12.36 -12.04
C THR A 327 -4.18 -10.99 -11.70
N LEU A 328 -4.80 -9.95 -12.27
CA LEU A 328 -4.48 -8.53 -12.03
C LEU A 328 -5.67 -7.75 -11.48
N GLN A 329 -6.73 -8.46 -11.08
CA GLN A 329 -8.03 -7.86 -10.72
C GLN A 329 -7.94 -6.88 -9.53
N ALA A 330 -7.03 -7.11 -8.57
CA ALA A 330 -6.89 -6.25 -7.40
C ALA A 330 -6.20 -4.91 -7.70
N LEU A 331 -5.47 -4.79 -8.82
CA LEU A 331 -4.60 -3.63 -9.06
C LEU A 331 -5.32 -2.28 -9.08
N PRO A 332 -6.48 -2.11 -9.75
CA PRO A 332 -7.18 -0.82 -9.76
C PRO A 332 -7.59 -0.37 -8.36
N ASP A 333 -8.21 -1.27 -7.59
CA ASP A 333 -8.68 -0.99 -6.23
C ASP A 333 -7.50 -0.71 -5.28
N MET A 334 -6.42 -1.48 -5.40
CA MET A 334 -5.23 -1.32 -4.58
C MET A 334 -4.47 -0.03 -4.89
N TYR A 335 -4.43 0.40 -6.16
CA TYR A 335 -3.81 1.66 -6.55
C TYR A 335 -4.45 2.84 -5.81
N ASP A 336 -5.78 2.91 -5.78
CA ASP A 336 -6.51 3.96 -5.10
C ASP A 336 -6.35 3.90 -3.58
N LYS A 337 -6.45 2.71 -2.98
CA LYS A 337 -6.37 2.51 -1.52
C LYS A 337 -4.97 2.80 -0.97
N LEU A 338 -3.92 2.35 -1.66
CA LEU A 338 -2.54 2.61 -1.28
C LEU A 338 -2.15 4.07 -1.53
N GLY A 339 -2.58 4.64 -2.66
CA GLY A 339 -2.36 6.04 -3.01
C GLY A 339 -2.91 7.02 -1.96
N LYS A 340 -4.12 6.77 -1.42
CA LYS A 340 -4.71 7.56 -0.32
C LYS A 340 -3.87 7.57 0.97
N ASN A 341 -2.97 6.60 1.12
CA ASN A 341 -2.12 6.43 2.29
C ASN A 341 -0.64 6.71 2.00
N ASP A 342 -0.32 7.31 0.84
CA ASP A 342 1.05 7.59 0.39
C ASP A 342 1.95 6.35 0.30
N ILE A 343 1.36 5.18 0.02
CA ILE A 343 2.08 3.91 -0.16
C ILE A 343 2.20 3.63 -1.66
N LYS A 344 3.43 3.45 -2.16
CA LYS A 344 3.69 3.10 -3.55
C LYS A 344 3.36 1.63 -3.82
N MET A 345 2.36 1.39 -4.68
CA MET A 345 2.09 0.04 -5.18
C MET A 345 3.16 -0.38 -6.19
N LEU A 346 3.74 -1.56 -6.00
CA LEU A 346 4.53 -2.27 -7.00
C LEU A 346 3.61 -3.29 -7.66
N ALA A 347 2.98 -2.90 -8.78
CA ALA A 347 2.05 -3.79 -9.47
C ALA A 347 2.81 -4.98 -10.10
N GLY A 348 2.39 -6.19 -9.77
CA GLY A 348 2.91 -7.44 -10.33
C GLY A 348 1.83 -8.51 -10.40
N ALA A 349 2.25 -9.72 -10.76
CA ALA A 349 1.46 -10.94 -10.71
C ALA A 349 2.40 -12.10 -10.42
N GLU A 350 1.91 -13.09 -9.68
CA GLU A 350 2.55 -14.39 -9.62
C GLU A 350 2.04 -15.22 -10.81
N LEU A 351 2.95 -15.73 -11.64
CA LEU A 351 2.60 -16.44 -12.88
C LEU A 351 3.23 -17.83 -12.90
N LEU A 352 2.46 -18.81 -13.36
CA LEU A 352 2.97 -20.15 -13.63
C LEU A 352 3.76 -20.16 -14.95
N LEU A 353 5.07 -20.36 -14.86
CA LEU A 353 5.93 -20.53 -16.02
C LEU A 353 6.07 -22.01 -16.39
N VAL A 354 5.69 -22.37 -17.61
CA VAL A 354 5.84 -23.73 -18.15
C VAL A 354 6.96 -23.75 -19.19
N ASP A 355 7.84 -24.75 -19.10
CA ASP A 355 8.88 -24.96 -20.13
C ASP A 355 8.21 -25.30 -21.47
N LYS A 356 8.65 -24.64 -22.53
CA LYS A 356 8.22 -24.90 -23.91
C LYS A 356 8.41 -26.37 -24.30
N ASN A 357 9.45 -27.00 -23.78
CA ASN A 357 9.74 -28.41 -24.01
C ASN A 357 9.23 -29.26 -22.83
N LEU A 358 7.93 -29.55 -22.84
CA LEU A 358 7.34 -30.48 -21.88
C LEU A 358 8.08 -31.83 -21.96
N ARG A 359 8.77 -32.23 -20.89
CA ARG A 359 9.23 -33.61 -20.71
C ARG A 359 8.02 -34.49 -20.44
N ILE A 360 7.33 -34.88 -21.50
CA ILE A 360 6.30 -35.91 -21.42
C ILE A 360 7.03 -37.21 -21.05
N LEU A 361 6.86 -37.66 -19.81
CA LEU A 361 7.30 -38.99 -19.40
C LEU A 361 6.46 -40.03 -20.15
N THR A 362 6.90 -40.42 -21.34
CA THR A 362 6.32 -41.53 -22.08
C THR A 362 6.86 -42.84 -21.50
N ASN A 363 6.06 -43.46 -20.63
CA ASN A 363 6.07 -44.88 -20.28
C ASN A 363 7.45 -45.59 -20.14
N ASN A 364 7.93 -45.79 -18.90
CA ASN A 364 9.11 -46.61 -18.57
C ASN A 364 8.88 -48.14 -18.68
N TYR A 365 7.83 -48.61 -19.34
CA TYR A 365 7.61 -50.03 -19.60
C TYR A 365 8.30 -50.49 -20.90
N ASN A 366 9.63 -50.46 -20.91
CA ASN A 366 10.40 -51.42 -21.69
C ASN A 366 11.11 -52.36 -20.71
N LYS A 367 10.35 -53.35 -20.20
CA LYS A 367 10.95 -54.62 -19.80
C LYS A 367 11.55 -55.25 -21.05
N LYS A 368 12.87 -55.39 -21.10
CA LYS A 368 13.54 -56.45 -21.84
C LYS A 368 14.59 -57.07 -20.96
#